data_AF-A0A066ZX74-F1
#
_entry.id   AF-A0A066ZX74-F1
#
_cell.length_a   1.000
_cell.length_b   1.000
_cell.length_c   1.000
_cell.angle_alpha   90.00
_cell.angle_beta   90.00
_cell.angle_gamma   90.00
#
_symmetry.space_group_name_H-M   'P 1'
#
loop_
_entity.id
_entity.type
_entity.pdbx_description
1 polymer ?
#
loop_
_entity_poly.entity_id
_entity_poly.type
_entity_poly.pdbx_seq_one_letter_code
_entity_poly.pdbx_strand_id
1 'polypeptide(L)'
;MFADRLTTEQRQAVFDLAVMLANADMDVSEEELGYLKTFSEAFGIEFELDKSQINLEETLRVFDSKRSKIILLQELIKLSYKDGHFGEEEQDKVFMIAQKIGMNDSDLFLKIERWVRQGADWLFEGEQMLEDGY
;
A
#
# COMPACT_ATOMS: atom_id res chain seq x y z
N MET A 1 -1.79 10.90 -4.52
CA MET A 1 -1.12 9.57 -4.47
C MET A 1 -0.93 9.05 -5.91
N PHE A 2 -0.13 8.01 -6.19
CA PHE A 2 -0.12 7.48 -7.57
C PHE A 2 -1.44 6.78 -7.92
N ALA A 3 -2.18 6.34 -6.89
CA ALA A 3 -3.57 5.91 -6.98
C ALA A 3 -4.54 6.88 -7.68
N ASP A 4 -4.21 8.17 -7.80
CA ASP A 4 -4.98 9.13 -8.64
C ASP A 4 -5.08 8.69 -10.11
N ARG A 5 -4.16 7.85 -10.57
CA ARG A 5 -4.11 7.32 -11.94
C ARG A 5 -4.93 6.04 -12.14
N LEU A 6 -5.53 5.51 -11.07
CA LEU A 6 -6.38 4.32 -11.08
C LEU A 6 -7.84 4.70 -11.32
N THR A 7 -8.64 3.75 -11.80
CA THR A 7 -10.10 3.88 -11.84
C THR A 7 -10.69 3.83 -10.43
N THR A 8 -11.96 4.25 -10.27
CA THR A 8 -12.66 4.16 -8.97
C THR A 8 -12.66 2.72 -8.43
N GLU A 9 -12.94 1.74 -9.29
CA GLU A 9 -12.94 0.32 -8.94
C GLU A 9 -11.55 -0.16 -8.49
N GLN A 10 -10.49 0.26 -9.19
CA GLN A 10 -9.11 -0.07 -8.82
C GLN A 10 -8.71 0.58 -7.49
N ARG A 11 -9.16 1.80 -7.20
CA ARG A 11 -8.88 2.47 -5.92
C ARG A 11 -9.59 1.77 -4.77
N GLN A 12 -10.84 1.37 -4.97
CA GLN A 12 -11.57 0.55 -3.99
C GLN A 12 -10.80 -0.75 -3.73
N ALA A 13 -10.36 -1.43 -4.78
CA ALA A 13 -9.56 -2.65 -4.66
C ALA A 13 -8.23 -2.42 -3.94
N VAL A 14 -7.54 -1.29 -4.16
CA VAL A 14 -6.32 -0.93 -3.39
C VAL A 14 -6.66 -0.78 -1.91
N PHE A 15 -7.73 -0.06 -1.57
CA PHE A 15 -8.13 0.14 -0.18
C PHE A 15 -8.46 -1.19 0.50
N ASP A 16 -9.25 -2.03 -0.15
CA ASP A 16 -9.64 -3.34 0.37
C ASP A 16 -8.41 -4.24 0.62
N LEU A 17 -7.46 -4.28 -0.32
CA LEU A 17 -6.21 -5.03 -0.18
C LEU A 17 -5.29 -4.46 0.91
N ALA A 18 -5.26 -3.13 1.04
CA ALA A 18 -4.50 -2.46 2.10
C ALA A 18 -5.06 -2.81 3.49
N VAL A 19 -6.38 -2.79 3.66
CA VAL A 19 -7.04 -3.22 4.89
C VAL A 19 -6.77 -4.70 5.20
N MET A 20 -6.82 -5.58 4.19
CA MET A 20 -6.49 -6.99 4.37
C MET A 20 -5.03 -7.20 4.80
N LEU A 21 -4.10 -6.39 4.28
CA LEU A 21 -2.69 -6.48 4.62
C LEU A 21 -2.44 -6.00 6.05
N ALA A 22 -3.00 -4.85 6.43
CA ALA A 22 -2.91 -4.30 7.78
C ALA A 22 -3.54 -5.22 8.84
N ASN A 23 -4.68 -5.85 8.54
CA ASN A 23 -5.35 -6.76 9.48
C ASN A 23 -4.73 -8.16 9.57
N ALA A 24 -3.70 -8.47 8.77
CA ALA A 24 -3.18 -9.83 8.68
C ALA A 24 -2.68 -10.37 10.03
N ASP A 25 -2.16 -9.48 10.89
CA ASP A 25 -1.62 -9.83 12.21
C ASP A 25 -2.59 -9.46 13.35
N MET A 26 -3.83 -9.11 13.01
CA MET A 26 -4.91 -8.68 13.92
C MET A 26 -4.60 -7.44 14.78
N ASP A 27 -3.57 -6.66 14.42
CA ASP A 27 -3.21 -5.41 15.06
C ASP A 27 -2.88 -4.39 13.99
N VAL A 28 -3.73 -3.37 13.83
CA VAL A 28 -3.50 -2.26 12.89
C VAL A 28 -2.96 -1.08 13.66
N SER A 29 -1.75 -0.64 13.31
CA SER A 29 -1.10 0.49 13.95
C SER A 29 -1.84 1.82 13.70
N GLU A 30 -1.61 2.82 14.56
CA GLU A 30 -2.16 4.17 14.34
C GLU A 30 -1.69 4.79 13.02
N GLU A 31 -0.46 4.48 12.59
CA GLU A 31 0.11 5.00 11.35
C GLU A 31 -0.54 4.37 10.10
N GLU A 32 -0.80 3.07 10.12
CA GLU A 32 -1.55 2.38 9.06
C GLU A 32 -3.01 2.86 9.02
N LEU A 33 -3.66 3.02 10.17
CA LEU A 33 -4.99 3.62 10.25
C LEU A 33 -5.01 5.03 9.67
N GLY A 34 -3.99 5.85 9.97
CA GLY A 34 -3.83 7.19 9.42
C GLY A 34 -3.70 7.18 7.89
N TYR A 35 -2.91 6.25 7.35
CA TYR A 35 -2.80 6.06 5.91
C TYR A 35 -4.12 5.63 5.28
N LEU A 36 -4.80 4.64 5.84
CA LEU A 36 -6.09 4.13 5.33
C LEU A 36 -7.16 5.23 5.36
N LYS A 37 -7.24 6.03 6.42
CA LYS A 37 -8.16 7.19 6.50
C LYS A 37 -7.84 8.22 5.42
N THR A 38 -6.58 8.58 5.28
CA THR A 38 -6.14 9.53 4.24
C THR A 38 -6.48 9.03 2.83
N PHE A 39 -6.29 7.72 2.58
CA PHE A 39 -6.62 7.09 1.30
C PHE A 39 -8.14 7.10 1.05
N SER A 40 -8.93 6.75 2.07
CA SER A 40 -10.40 6.77 2.01
C SER A 40 -10.93 8.17 1.71
N GLU A 41 -10.45 9.18 2.43
CA GLU A 41 -10.85 10.58 2.25
C GLU A 41 -10.46 11.11 0.86
N ALA A 42 -9.23 10.83 0.41
CA ALA A 42 -8.71 11.31 -0.88
C ALA A 42 -9.52 10.80 -2.07
N PHE A 43 -10.12 9.60 -1.96
CA PHE A 43 -10.83 8.96 -3.06
C PHE A 43 -12.33 8.78 -2.85
N GLY A 44 -12.87 9.25 -1.72
CA GLY A 44 -14.29 9.11 -1.39
C GLY A 44 -14.72 7.65 -1.22
N ILE A 45 -13.83 6.81 -0.68
CA ILE A 45 -14.08 5.39 -0.39
C ILE A 45 -14.65 5.28 1.02
N GLU A 46 -15.64 4.41 1.23
CA GLU A 46 -16.16 4.12 2.56
C GLU A 46 -15.07 3.48 3.44
N PHE A 47 -14.82 4.08 4.61
CA PHE A 47 -13.83 3.56 5.55
C PHE A 47 -14.40 2.38 6.33
N GLU A 48 -14.00 1.17 5.95
CA GLU A 48 -14.42 -0.08 6.56
C GLU A 48 -13.20 -0.99 6.75
N LEU A 49 -13.00 -1.49 7.97
CA LEU A 49 -11.88 -2.38 8.29
C LEU A 49 -12.22 -3.86 8.21
N ASP A 50 -13.51 -4.23 8.25
CA ASP A 50 -13.93 -5.62 8.05
C ASP A 50 -14.01 -5.94 6.56
N LYS A 51 -13.00 -6.64 6.04
CA LYS A 51 -12.95 -7.13 4.66
C LYS A 51 -13.01 -8.65 4.57
N SER A 52 -13.58 -9.30 5.58
CA SER A 52 -13.67 -10.78 5.68
C SER A 52 -14.41 -11.44 4.52
N GLN A 53 -15.29 -10.70 3.83
CA GLN A 53 -16.09 -11.20 2.70
C GLN A 53 -15.43 -11.01 1.33
N ILE A 54 -14.27 -10.35 1.27
CA ILE A 54 -13.63 -10.03 -0.01
C ILE A 54 -12.89 -11.25 -0.58
N ASN A 55 -13.14 -11.51 -1.86
CA ASN A 55 -12.42 -12.50 -2.62
C ASN A 55 -11.14 -11.90 -3.21
N LEU A 56 -9.99 -12.25 -2.63
CA LEU A 56 -8.67 -11.78 -3.06
C LEU A 56 -8.44 -11.94 -4.58
N GLU A 57 -8.83 -13.06 -5.18
CA GLU A 57 -8.58 -13.28 -6.61
C GLU A 57 -9.44 -12.39 -7.49
N GLU A 58 -10.69 -12.12 -7.09
CA GLU A 58 -11.59 -11.23 -7.82
C GLU A 58 -11.09 -9.78 -7.72
N THR A 59 -10.72 -9.32 -6.53
CA THR A 59 -10.17 -7.98 -6.30
C THR A 59 -8.90 -7.74 -7.11
N LEU A 60 -8.03 -8.75 -7.21
CA LEU A 60 -6.79 -8.64 -7.99
C LEU A 60 -7.02 -8.59 -9.53
N ARG A 61 -8.14 -9.11 -10.04
CA ARG A 61 -8.45 -9.09 -11.49
C ARG A 61 -8.75 -7.70 -12.02
N VAL A 62 -9.16 -6.77 -11.16
CA VAL A 62 -9.43 -5.36 -11.53
C VAL A 62 -8.16 -4.65 -12.02
N PHE A 63 -6.97 -5.15 -11.65
CA PHE A 63 -5.68 -4.62 -12.11
C PHE A 63 -5.28 -5.23 -13.45
N ASP A 64 -5.87 -4.70 -14.52
CA ASP A 64 -5.78 -5.19 -15.89
C ASP A 64 -4.52 -4.75 -16.68
N SER A 65 -3.75 -3.80 -16.16
CA SER A 65 -2.60 -3.22 -16.87
C SER A 65 -1.33 -3.26 -16.02
N LYS A 66 -0.16 -3.31 -16.69
CA LYS A 66 1.13 -3.23 -15.98
C LYS A 66 1.22 -1.96 -15.12
N ARG A 67 0.64 -0.85 -15.58
CA ARG A 67 0.60 0.42 -14.86
C ARG A 67 -0.22 0.31 -13.57
N SER A 68 -1.44 -0.22 -13.64
CA SER A 68 -2.30 -0.35 -12.44
C SER A 68 -1.71 -1.34 -11.43
N LYS A 69 -1.08 -2.42 -11.90
CA LYS A 69 -0.34 -3.37 -11.05
C LYS A 69 0.86 -2.74 -10.33
N ILE A 70 1.64 -1.91 -11.02
CA ILE A 70 2.76 -1.19 -10.38
C ILE A 70 2.25 -0.24 -9.30
N ILE A 71 1.16 0.50 -9.57
CA ILE A 71 0.58 1.41 -8.59
C ILE A 71 0.06 0.63 -7.37
N LEU A 72 -0.60 -0.51 -7.57
CA LEU A 72 -1.01 -1.38 -6.46
C LEU A 72 0.17 -1.72 -5.55
N LEU A 73 1.27 -2.24 -6.12
CA LEU A 73 2.46 -2.60 -5.33
C LEU A 73 3.06 -1.38 -4.62
N GLN A 74 3.09 -0.21 -5.27
CA GLN A 74 3.56 1.02 -4.63
C GLN A 74 2.72 1.41 -3.41
N GLU A 75 1.40 1.32 -3.49
CA GLU A 75 0.53 1.72 -2.38
C GLU A 75 0.54 0.68 -1.24
N LEU A 76 0.65 -0.63 -1.55
CA LEU A 76 0.78 -1.67 -0.53
C LEU A 76 2.11 -1.57 0.22
N ILE A 77 3.23 -1.38 -0.49
CA ILE A 77 4.54 -1.22 0.15
C ILE A 77 4.57 0.05 1.01
N LYS A 78 3.95 1.16 0.57
CA LYS A 78 3.86 2.37 1.40
C LYS A 78 3.12 2.13 2.72
N LEU A 79 2.03 1.38 2.69
CA LEU A 79 1.31 1.01 3.90
C LEU A 79 2.24 0.25 4.85
N SER A 80 2.92 -0.77 4.33
CA SER A 80 3.84 -1.61 5.10
C SER A 80 5.14 -0.92 5.57
N TYR A 81 5.35 0.36 5.22
CA TYR A 81 6.43 1.18 5.79
C TYR A 81 5.92 2.13 6.88
N LYS A 82 4.61 2.16 7.15
CA LYS A 82 4.02 3.14 8.07
C LYS A 82 4.39 2.92 9.52
N ASP A 83 4.62 1.70 9.96
CA ASP A 83 5.17 1.41 11.28
C ASP A 83 6.70 1.61 11.38
N GLY A 84 7.34 2.11 10.31
CA GLY A 84 8.77 2.34 10.22
C GLY A 84 9.60 1.13 9.78
N HIS A 85 9.00 -0.04 9.56
CA HIS A 85 9.73 -1.22 9.10
C HIS A 85 8.93 -2.10 8.13
N PHE A 86 9.46 -2.26 6.91
CA PHE A 86 9.00 -3.28 5.98
C PHE A 86 9.73 -4.60 6.24
N GLY A 87 9.22 -5.39 7.19
CA GLY A 87 9.80 -6.66 7.63
C GLY A 87 9.61 -7.80 6.64
N GLU A 88 10.16 -8.97 6.98
CA GLU A 88 10.07 -10.17 6.13
C GLU A 88 8.61 -10.60 5.91
N GLU A 89 7.75 -10.48 6.93
CA GLU A 89 6.34 -10.89 6.82
C GLU A 89 5.54 -9.97 5.89
N GLU A 90 5.71 -8.65 5.95
CA GLU A 90 5.06 -7.75 5.01
C GLU A 90 5.62 -7.92 3.59
N GLN A 91 6.95 -8.13 3.46
CA GLN A 91 7.59 -8.44 2.18
C GLN A 91 6.97 -9.68 1.55
N ASP A 92 6.81 -10.76 2.30
CA ASP A 92 6.20 -12.00 1.82
C ASP A 92 4.73 -11.77 1.40
N LYS A 93 3.95 -11.03 2.19
CA LYS A 93 2.55 -10.70 1.87
C LYS A 93 2.43 -9.92 0.55
N VAL A 94 3.22 -8.85 0.38
CA VAL A 94 3.19 -8.06 -0.86
C VAL A 94 3.77 -8.85 -2.03
N PHE A 95 4.82 -9.64 -1.81
CA PHE A 95 5.40 -10.48 -2.85
C PHE A 95 4.40 -11.52 -3.35
N MET A 96 3.65 -12.18 -2.47
CA MET A 96 2.55 -13.08 -2.86
C MET A 96 1.51 -12.38 -3.76
N ILE A 97 1.17 -11.12 -3.46
CA ILE A 97 0.27 -10.32 -4.30
C ILE A 97 0.92 -10.05 -5.66
N ALA A 98 2.19 -9.65 -5.69
CA ALA A 98 2.94 -9.45 -6.93
C ALA A 98 2.96 -10.72 -7.80
N GLN A 99 3.08 -11.89 -7.19
CA GLN A 99 3.02 -13.15 -7.91
C GLN A 99 1.64 -13.42 -8.52
N LYS A 100 0.57 -13.22 -7.74
CA LYS A 100 -0.81 -13.42 -8.18
C LYS A 100 -1.23 -12.51 -9.34
N ILE A 101 -0.71 -11.28 -9.39
CA ILE A 101 -0.97 -10.35 -10.50
C ILE A 101 0.00 -10.53 -11.68
N GLY A 102 0.89 -11.52 -11.65
CA GLY A 102 1.85 -11.80 -12.71
C GLY A 102 3.01 -10.80 -12.81
N MET A 103 3.34 -10.13 -11.71
CA MET A 103 4.51 -9.26 -11.55
C MET A 103 5.64 -10.00 -10.80
N ASN A 104 6.03 -11.18 -11.32
CA ASN A 104 7.10 -12.05 -10.78
C ASN A 104 8.53 -11.53 -11.06
N ASP A 105 8.72 -10.22 -11.09
CA ASP A 105 9.99 -9.58 -11.41
C ASP A 105 10.61 -9.02 -10.12
N SER A 106 11.59 -9.74 -9.58
CA SER A 106 12.28 -9.37 -8.34
C SER A 106 13.00 -8.03 -8.45
N ASP A 107 13.54 -7.70 -9.63
CA ASP A 107 14.25 -6.43 -9.86
C ASP A 107 13.26 -5.27 -9.85
N LEU A 108 12.09 -5.46 -10.45
CA LEU A 108 11.00 -4.48 -10.39
C LEU A 108 10.50 -4.28 -8.95
N PHE A 109 10.29 -5.38 -8.21
CA PHE A 109 9.84 -5.32 -6.82
C PHE A 109 10.85 -4.52 -5.96
N LEU A 110 12.13 -4.91 -5.99
CA LEU A 110 13.19 -4.24 -5.25
C LEU A 110 13.35 -2.76 -5.66
N LYS A 111 13.11 -2.46 -6.94
CA LYS A 111 13.11 -1.08 -7.44
C LYS A 111 11.96 -0.26 -6.86
N ILE A 112 10.75 -0.83 -6.77
CA ILE A 112 9.59 -0.16 -6.18
C ILE A 112 9.83 0.05 -4.69
N GLU A 113 10.25 -0.99 -3.98
CA GLU A 113 10.54 -0.96 -2.55
C GLU A 113 11.58 0.13 -2.22
N ARG A 114 12.72 0.12 -2.90
CA ARG A 114 13.77 1.13 -2.72
C ARG A 114 13.24 2.54 -2.95
N TRP A 115 12.41 2.73 -3.96
CA TRP A 115 11.81 4.03 -4.25
C TRP A 115 10.83 4.47 -3.15
N VAL A 116 10.01 3.55 -2.62
CA VAL A 116 9.11 3.85 -1.49
C VAL A 116 9.91 4.24 -0.26
N ARG A 117 10.92 3.44 0.10
CA ARG A 117 11.80 3.71 1.24
C ARG A 117 12.46 5.08 1.15
N GLN A 118 13.04 5.43 0.01
CA GLN A 118 13.64 6.75 -0.21
C GLN A 118 12.62 7.88 -0.03
N GLY A 119 11.37 7.68 -0.46
CA GLY A 119 10.30 8.65 -0.25
C GLY A 119 9.93 8.81 1.23
N ALA A 120 9.94 7.71 2.00
CA ALA A 120 9.73 7.76 3.45
C ALA A 120 10.88 8.48 4.17
N ASP A 121 12.13 8.17 3.80
CA ASP A 121 13.33 8.83 4.35
C ASP A 121 13.26 10.36 4.12
N TRP A 122 12.88 10.81 2.91
CA TRP A 122 12.73 12.24 2.62
C TRP A 122 11.62 12.93 3.42
N LEU A 123 10.49 12.25 3.65
CA LEU A 123 9.42 12.80 4.49
C LEU A 123 9.88 12.92 5.93
N PHE A 124 10.52 11.87 6.48
CA PHE A 124 11.05 11.86 7.82
C PHE A 124 12.09 12.97 8.05
N GLU A 125 13.06 13.11 7.12
CA GLU A 125 14.03 14.21 7.15
C GLU A 125 13.33 15.58 7.10
N GLY A 126 12.28 15.72 6.30
CA GLY A 126 11.48 16.94 6.20
C GLY A 126 10.76 17.31 7.49
N GLU A 127 10.15 16.34 8.18
CA GLU A 127 9.49 16.56 9.48
C GLU A 127 10.51 16.96 10.56
N GLN A 128 11.68 16.32 10.61
CA GLN A 128 12.75 16.69 11.54
C GLN A 128 13.19 18.16 11.36
N MET A 129 13.25 18.67 10.13
CA MET A 129 13.59 20.07 9.89
C MET A 129 12.56 21.07 10.42
N LEU A 130 11.31 20.65 10.62
CA LEU A 130 10.25 21.51 11.20
C LEU A 130 10.33 21.54 12.73
N GLU A 131 10.79 20.45 13.35
CA GLU A 131 10.96 20.33 14.80
C GLU A 131 12.28 20.96 15.28
N ASP A 132 13.35 20.76 14.51
CA ASP A 132 14.63 21.39 14.72
C ASP A 132 14.55 22.85 14.25
N GLY A 133 14.09 23.74 15.13
CA GLY A 133 13.95 25.17 14.82
C GLY A 133 15.24 25.80 14.28
N TYR A 134 15.33 25.94 12.96
CA TYR A 134 16.28 26.78 12.24
C TYR A 134 15.82 28.24 12.17
#